data_AF-A0A8S2Q8F7-F1
#
_entry.id   AF-A0A8S2Q8F7-F1
#
_cell.length_a   1.000
_cell.length_b   1.000
_cell.length_c   1.000
_cell.angle_alpha   90.00
_cell.angle_beta   90.00
_cell.angle_gamma   90.00
#
_symmetry.space_group_name_H-M   'P 1'
#
loop_
_entity.id
_entity.type
_entity.pdbx_description
1 polymer ?
#
loop_
_entity_poly.entity_id
_entity_poly.type
_entity_poly.pdbx_seq_one_letter_code
_entity_poly.pdbx_strand_id
1 'polypeptide(L)'
;MIEKLKLYEEQCRVYHEHSINEFREMLELIERTSSLMAKLELDEQTQEAEKVLNGIEKQFNETLEKILNEANEEKSKNFDQLRPTLGHPTRKTELQEIDNREKSRQSNLLKVVTEFRSNTIEDIQTNGQATVGALATNAERLLILFDDILTADEITRTKIPPVKQPLEELVRRQQAGKPLEDVEPTPILERKQGHWAGLPLLDDGLNKRRESAMAGRKRTSAASQRQKSSASIVTQKTTLPQMETVTQRNHAYQKYKEIFSRTLSNIETRCSTVTADLERHQLHWIASIEKLQQLRTC
;
A
#
# COMPACT_ATOMS: atom_id res chain seq x y z
N MET A 1 -26.47 -38.68 55.56
CA MET A 1 -25.25 -37.82 55.46
C MET A 1 -24.54 -38.00 54.13
N ILE A 2 -24.35 -39.25 53.66
CA ILE A 2 -23.72 -39.59 52.37
C ILE A 2 -24.48 -39.02 51.14
N GLU A 3 -25.82 -39.06 51.14
CA GLU A 3 -26.62 -38.54 50.01
C GLU A 3 -26.48 -37.02 49.81
N LYS A 4 -26.42 -36.25 50.90
CA LYS A 4 -26.21 -34.80 50.83
C LYS A 4 -24.83 -34.47 50.27
N LEU A 5 -23.80 -35.23 50.67
CA LEU A 5 -22.45 -35.07 50.14
C LEU A 5 -22.38 -35.34 48.63
N LYS A 6 -23.06 -36.39 48.14
CA LYS A 6 -23.16 -36.69 46.70
C LYS A 6 -23.89 -35.59 45.92
N LEU A 7 -24.95 -35.02 46.50
CA LEU A 7 -25.67 -33.91 45.88
C LEU A 7 -24.79 -32.66 45.77
N TYR A 8 -24.02 -32.33 46.81
CA TYR A 8 -23.08 -31.22 46.78
C TYR A 8 -21.94 -31.45 45.77
N GLU A 9 -21.40 -32.66 45.70
CA GLU A 9 -20.39 -33.04 44.71
C GLU A 9 -20.90 -32.82 43.28
N GLU A 10 -22.14 -33.24 42.99
CA GLU A 10 -22.76 -33.03 41.69
C GLU A 10 -23.00 -31.55 41.39
N GLN A 11 -23.46 -30.77 42.36
CA GLN A 11 -23.64 -29.32 42.19
C GLN A 11 -22.32 -28.60 41.92
N CYS A 12 -21.26 -28.94 42.64
CA CYS A 12 -19.92 -28.39 42.41
C CYS A 12 -19.39 -28.78 41.03
N ARG A 13 -19.65 -30.02 40.58
CA ARG A 13 -19.27 -30.49 39.25
C ARG A 13 -19.98 -29.71 38.14
N VAL A 14 -21.31 -29.57 38.24
CA VAL A 14 -22.12 -28.81 37.27
C VAL A 14 -21.68 -27.34 37.23
N TYR A 15 -21.46 -26.71 38.39
CA TYR A 15 -20.98 -25.34 38.46
C TYR A 15 -19.60 -25.18 37.81
N HIS A 16 -18.66 -26.08 38.12
CA HIS A 16 -17.32 -26.07 37.53
C HIS A 16 -17.36 -26.24 36.01
N GLU A 17 -18.15 -27.19 35.51
CA GLU A 17 -18.34 -27.41 34.07
C GLU A 17 -18.92 -26.16 33.39
N HIS A 18 -19.91 -25.51 34.01
CA HIS A 18 -20.50 -24.27 33.51
C HIS A 18 -19.47 -23.14 33.44
N SER A 19 -18.70 -22.90 34.52
CA SER A 19 -17.67 -21.86 34.54
C SER A 19 -16.57 -22.08 33.50
N ILE A 20 -16.19 -23.34 33.23
CA ILE A 20 -15.22 -23.66 32.17
C ILE A 20 -15.80 -23.34 30.78
N ASN A 21 -17.08 -23.64 30.54
CA ASN A 21 -17.74 -23.31 29.28
C ASN A 21 -17.88 -21.81 29.08
N GLU A 22 -18.34 -21.05 30.09
CA GLU A 22 -18.40 -19.59 30.03
C GLU A 22 -17.02 -18.97 29.77
N PHE A 23 -15.97 -19.48 30.43
CA PHE A 23 -14.62 -19.01 30.19
C PHE A 23 -14.15 -19.25 28.75
N ARG A 24 -14.47 -20.42 28.17
CA ARG A 24 -14.18 -20.70 26.77
C ARG A 24 -14.92 -19.75 25.83
N GLU A 25 -16.21 -19.50 26.07
CA GLU A 25 -16.99 -18.55 25.28
C GLU A 25 -16.38 -17.13 25.32
N MET A 26 -15.89 -16.70 26.49
CA MET A 26 -15.15 -15.45 26.61
C MET A 26 -13.85 -15.44 25.81
N LEU A 27 -13.08 -16.54 25.80
CA LEU A 27 -11.86 -16.65 24.99
C LEU A 27 -12.16 -16.60 23.48
N GLU A 28 -13.24 -17.24 23.02
CA GLU A 28 -13.68 -17.12 21.63
C GLU A 28 -14.06 -15.69 21.26
N LEU A 29 -14.72 -14.97 22.16
CA LEU A 29 -15.06 -13.56 21.97
C LEU A 29 -13.81 -12.68 21.92
N ILE A 30 -12.82 -12.91 22.79
CA ILE A 30 -11.53 -12.21 22.79
C ILE A 30 -10.81 -12.45 21.45
N GLU A 31 -10.77 -13.69 20.98
CA GLU A 31 -10.11 -14.04 19.72
C GLU A 31 -10.76 -13.33 18.51
N ARG A 32 -12.11 -13.33 18.45
CA ARG A 32 -12.86 -12.62 17.40
C ARG A 32 -12.66 -11.10 17.48
N THR A 33 -12.72 -10.52 18.68
CA THR A 33 -12.54 -9.08 18.88
C THR A 33 -11.12 -8.63 18.52
N SER A 34 -10.12 -9.43 18.87
CA SER A 34 -8.72 -9.18 18.51
C SER A 34 -8.52 -9.16 16.99
N SER A 35 -9.29 -9.97 16.25
CA SER A 35 -9.26 -9.97 14.79
C SER A 35 -9.76 -8.64 14.22
N LEU A 36 -10.83 -8.09 14.80
CA LEU A 36 -11.36 -6.77 14.41
C LEU A 36 -10.35 -5.65 14.72
N MET A 37 -9.65 -5.74 15.84
CA MET A 37 -8.60 -4.78 16.20
C MET A 37 -7.45 -4.82 15.19
N ALA A 38 -6.97 -6.01 14.81
CA ALA A 38 -5.92 -6.18 13.80
C ALA A 38 -6.31 -5.54 12.46
N LYS A 39 -7.58 -5.73 12.06
CA LYS A 39 -8.11 -5.13 10.86
C LYS A 39 -8.11 -3.61 10.92
N LEU A 40 -8.66 -3.04 12.00
CA LEU A 40 -8.80 -1.59 12.19
C LEU A 40 -7.42 -0.90 12.16
N GLU A 41 -6.45 -1.43 12.90
CA GLU A 41 -5.09 -0.89 12.98
C GLU A 41 -4.42 -0.80 11.59
N LEU A 42 -4.49 -1.88 10.81
CA LEU A 42 -3.88 -1.92 9.48
C LEU A 42 -4.67 -1.08 8.46
N ASP A 43 -6.00 -1.01 8.59
CA ASP A 43 -6.84 -0.10 7.78
C ASP A 43 -6.46 1.36 8.04
N GLU A 44 -6.35 1.78 9.31
CA GLU A 44 -5.97 3.14 9.69
C GLU A 44 -4.59 3.51 9.16
N GLN A 45 -3.59 2.62 9.34
CA GLN A 45 -2.26 2.81 8.79
C GLN A 45 -2.27 3.00 7.26
N THR A 46 -3.11 2.23 6.56
CA THR A 46 -3.24 2.32 5.09
C THR A 46 -3.90 3.62 4.66
N GLN A 47 -4.94 4.06 5.38
CA GLN A 47 -5.61 5.33 5.11
C GLN A 47 -4.66 6.52 5.31
N GLU A 48 -3.82 6.48 6.34
CA GLU A 48 -2.86 7.55 6.58
C GLU A 48 -1.79 7.60 5.47
N ALA A 49 -1.28 6.44 5.06
CA ALA A 49 -0.36 6.35 3.93
C ALA A 49 -0.98 6.87 2.61
N GLU A 50 -2.27 6.60 2.38
CA GLU A 50 -3.02 7.13 1.25
C GLU A 50 -3.15 8.65 1.30
N LYS A 51 -3.45 9.23 2.47
CA LYS A 51 -3.50 10.70 2.63
C LYS A 51 -2.16 11.35 2.31
N VAL A 52 -1.05 10.76 2.76
CA VAL A 52 0.30 11.27 2.48
C VAL A 52 0.57 11.32 0.97
N LEU A 53 0.31 10.22 0.24
CA LEU A 53 0.51 10.20 -1.21
C LEU A 53 -0.40 11.19 -1.96
N ASN A 54 -1.67 11.26 -1.58
CA ASN A 54 -2.60 12.24 -2.16
C ASN A 54 -2.15 13.69 -1.87
N GLY A 55 -1.58 13.93 -0.68
CA GLY A 55 -0.99 15.21 -0.30
C GLY A 55 0.21 15.58 -1.16
N ILE A 56 1.14 14.65 -1.38
CA ILE A 56 2.30 14.83 -2.27
C ILE A 56 1.83 15.14 -3.69
N GLU A 57 0.87 14.38 -4.22
CA GLU A 57 0.33 14.61 -5.57
C GLU A 57 -0.30 16.01 -5.69
N LYS A 58 -1.08 16.42 -4.69
CA LYS A 58 -1.67 17.76 -4.64
C LYS A 58 -0.61 18.85 -4.62
N GLN A 59 0.39 18.75 -3.74
CA GLN A 59 1.48 19.72 -3.64
C GLN A 59 2.29 19.80 -4.94
N PHE A 60 2.54 18.65 -5.58
CA PHE A 60 3.16 18.59 -6.89
C PHE A 60 2.33 19.34 -7.94
N ASN A 61 1.01 19.14 -7.94
CA ASN A 61 0.11 19.83 -8.86
C ASN A 61 0.17 21.35 -8.70
N GLU A 62 0.04 21.84 -7.47
CA GLU A 62 0.06 23.27 -7.15
C GLU A 62 1.40 23.92 -7.46
N THR A 63 2.51 23.23 -7.14
CA THR A 63 3.86 23.76 -7.38
C THR A 63 4.18 23.80 -8.87
N LEU A 64 3.82 22.75 -9.61
CA LEU A 64 4.00 22.74 -11.07
C LEU A 64 3.20 23.86 -11.73
N GLU A 65 1.96 24.09 -11.28
CA GLU A 65 1.12 25.16 -11.83
C GLU A 65 1.75 26.55 -11.63
N LYS A 66 2.36 26.80 -10.46
CA LYS A 66 3.09 28.05 -10.20
C LYS A 66 4.28 28.23 -11.14
N ILE A 67 5.10 27.18 -11.27
CA ILE A 67 6.26 27.19 -12.19
C ILE A 67 5.81 27.50 -13.63
N LEU A 68 4.70 26.88 -14.07
CA LEU A 68 4.16 27.10 -15.42
C LEU A 68 3.60 28.51 -15.59
N ASN A 69 2.91 29.06 -14.59
CA ASN A 69 2.36 30.40 -14.65
C ASN A 69 3.45 31.47 -14.76
N GLU A 70 4.48 31.40 -13.91
CA GLU A 70 5.63 32.31 -13.98
C GLU A 70 6.31 32.25 -15.35
N ALA A 71 6.53 31.05 -15.88
CA ALA A 71 7.13 30.87 -17.19
C ALA A 71 6.22 31.31 -18.36
N ASN A 72 4.90 31.23 -18.19
CA ASN A 72 3.92 31.72 -19.18
C ASN A 72 3.85 33.25 -19.21
N GLU A 73 3.97 33.91 -18.06
CA GLU A 73 4.06 35.37 -18.00
C GLU A 73 5.31 35.88 -18.74
N GLU A 74 6.46 35.25 -18.51
CA GLU A 74 7.69 35.58 -19.24
C GLU A 74 7.57 35.30 -20.74
N LYS A 75 6.96 34.16 -21.11
CA LYS A 75 6.67 33.82 -22.51
C LYS A 75 5.80 34.89 -23.18
N SER A 76 4.74 35.38 -22.53
CA SER A 76 3.89 36.45 -23.07
C SER A 76 4.68 37.73 -23.28
N LYS A 77 5.48 38.15 -22.28
CA LYS A 77 6.33 39.34 -22.37
C LYS A 77 7.34 39.26 -23.52
N ASN A 78 7.92 38.08 -23.77
CA ASN A 78 8.84 37.86 -24.88
C ASN A 78 8.10 37.91 -26.23
N PHE A 79 6.89 37.35 -26.29
CA PHE A 79 6.07 37.36 -27.51
C PHE A 79 5.57 38.76 -27.86
N ASP A 80 5.16 39.58 -26.89
CA ASP A 80 4.69 40.96 -27.10
C ASP A 80 5.81 41.90 -27.61
N GLN A 81 7.06 41.55 -27.31
CA GLN A 81 8.24 42.24 -27.84
C GLN A 81 8.52 41.86 -29.29
N LEU A 82 8.00 40.74 -29.77
CA LEU A 82 8.23 40.22 -31.11
C LEU A 82 7.38 40.96 -32.17
N ARG A 83 7.82 42.17 -32.53
CA ARG A 83 7.11 43.06 -33.47
C ARG A 83 7.64 42.92 -34.91
N PRO A 84 6.79 43.11 -35.95
CA PRO A 84 7.23 43.06 -37.35
C PRO A 84 8.39 44.01 -37.69
N THR A 85 8.50 45.14 -36.97
CA THR A 85 9.56 46.14 -37.16
C THR A 85 10.97 45.63 -36.82
N LEU A 86 11.08 44.51 -36.11
CA LEU A 86 12.36 43.85 -35.79
C LEU A 86 13.00 43.14 -37.00
N GLY A 87 12.28 43.00 -38.12
CA GLY A 87 12.85 42.47 -39.36
C GLY A 87 13.88 43.39 -40.04
N HIS A 88 13.93 44.68 -39.67
CA HIS A 88 14.83 45.64 -40.29
C HIS A 88 16.31 45.40 -39.92
N PRO A 89 17.28 45.51 -40.86
CA PRO A 89 18.70 45.24 -40.59
C PRO A 89 19.29 45.99 -39.39
N THR A 90 18.85 47.22 -39.15
CA THR A 90 19.30 48.07 -38.02
C THR A 90 18.91 47.52 -36.64
N ARG A 91 17.87 46.69 -36.56
CA ARG A 91 17.34 46.13 -35.29
C ARG A 91 17.70 44.64 -35.09
N LYS A 92 18.70 44.14 -35.82
CA LYS A 92 19.16 42.75 -35.72
C LYS A 92 19.59 42.37 -34.30
N THR A 93 20.27 43.30 -33.59
CA THR A 93 20.74 43.09 -32.23
C THR A 93 19.56 42.91 -31.26
N GLU A 94 18.53 43.75 -31.37
CA GLU A 94 17.30 43.65 -30.57
C GLU A 94 16.60 42.30 -30.79
N LEU A 95 16.50 41.84 -32.03
CA LEU A 95 15.91 40.53 -32.36
C LEU A 95 16.72 39.37 -31.75
N GLN A 96 18.05 39.44 -31.81
CA GLN A 96 18.94 38.44 -31.21
C GLN A 96 18.83 38.41 -29.68
N GLU A 97 18.68 39.56 -29.03
CA GLU A 97 18.48 39.63 -27.58
C GLU A 97 17.16 39.01 -27.14
N ILE A 98 16.08 39.20 -27.90
CA ILE A 98 14.78 38.57 -27.63
C ILE A 98 14.85 37.06 -27.85
N ASP A 99 15.48 36.61 -28.94
CA ASP A 99 15.69 35.18 -29.21
C ASP A 99 16.53 34.50 -28.12
N ASN A 100 17.61 35.13 -27.67
CA ASN A 100 18.44 34.62 -26.57
C ASN A 100 17.67 34.55 -25.26
N ARG A 101 16.83 35.56 -24.95
CA ARG A 101 15.98 35.55 -23.76
C ARG A 101 14.98 34.40 -23.78
N GLU A 102 14.32 34.16 -24.91
CA GLU A 102 13.36 33.07 -25.02
C GLU A 102 14.02 31.68 -24.98
N LYS A 103 15.19 31.51 -25.62
CA LYS A 103 16.00 30.29 -25.48
C LYS A 103 16.42 30.02 -24.04
N SER A 104 16.85 31.06 -23.33
CA SER A 104 17.22 30.98 -21.91
C SER A 104 16.01 30.57 -21.06
N ARG A 105 14.84 31.21 -21.26
CA ARG A 105 13.59 30.86 -20.58
C ARG A 105 13.20 29.40 -20.79
N GLN A 106 13.21 28.93 -22.04
CA GLN A 106 12.87 27.54 -22.39
C GLN A 106 13.83 26.55 -21.75
N SER A 107 15.14 26.81 -21.84
CA SER A 107 16.16 25.95 -21.23
C SER A 107 16.05 25.91 -19.71
N ASN A 108 15.79 27.05 -19.07
CA ASN A 108 15.60 27.13 -17.62
C ASN A 108 14.34 26.38 -17.18
N LEU A 109 13.21 26.57 -17.86
CA LEU A 109 11.97 25.88 -17.53
C LEU A 109 12.11 24.37 -17.69
N LEU A 110 12.72 23.89 -18.78
CA LEU A 110 12.97 22.46 -18.98
C LEU A 110 13.82 21.88 -17.85
N LYS A 111 14.89 22.58 -17.45
CA LYS A 111 15.75 22.19 -16.34
C LYS A 111 14.97 22.09 -15.03
N VAL A 112 14.24 23.15 -14.67
CA VAL A 112 13.44 23.22 -13.43
C VAL A 112 12.40 22.10 -13.39
N VAL A 113 11.65 21.87 -14.48
CA VAL A 113 10.64 20.81 -14.55
C VAL A 113 11.27 19.42 -14.43
N THR A 114 12.43 19.20 -15.06
CA THR A 114 13.13 17.91 -15.02
C THR A 114 13.68 17.60 -13.63
N GLU A 115 14.30 18.59 -12.98
CA GLU A 115 14.80 18.47 -11.60
C GLU A 115 13.65 18.26 -10.62
N PHE A 116 12.60 19.08 -10.72
CA PHE A 116 11.41 18.97 -9.87
C PHE A 116 10.74 17.60 -9.97
N ARG A 117 10.60 17.07 -11.20
CA ARG A 117 10.12 15.70 -11.45
C ARG A 117 11.00 14.67 -10.76
N SER A 118 12.32 14.74 -10.95
CA SER A 118 13.26 13.76 -10.39
C SER A 118 13.16 13.71 -8.86
N ASN A 119 13.18 14.89 -8.22
CA ASN A 119 13.11 14.99 -6.76
C ASN A 119 11.78 14.46 -6.24
N THR A 120 10.66 14.83 -6.86
CA THR A 120 9.33 14.38 -6.43
C THR A 120 9.19 12.86 -6.54
N ILE A 121 9.73 12.26 -7.61
CA ILE A 121 9.69 10.81 -7.76
C ILE A 121 10.56 10.12 -6.70
N GLU A 122 11.75 10.64 -6.41
CA GLU A 122 12.63 10.11 -5.36
C GLU A 122 11.97 10.19 -3.97
N ASP A 123 11.30 11.30 -3.66
CA ASP A 123 10.55 11.48 -2.42
C ASP A 123 9.41 10.45 -2.30
N ILE A 124 8.64 10.27 -3.37
CA ILE A 124 7.56 9.27 -3.42
C ILE A 124 8.11 7.87 -3.21
N GLN A 125 9.21 7.52 -3.88
CA GLN A 125 9.83 6.20 -3.74
C GLN A 125 10.33 5.95 -2.32
N THR A 126 11.01 6.93 -1.73
CA THR A 126 11.52 6.84 -0.35
C THR A 126 10.36 6.67 0.64
N ASN A 127 9.32 7.50 0.52
CA ASN A 127 8.11 7.38 1.33
C ASN A 127 7.39 6.04 1.11
N GLY A 128 7.37 5.53 -0.12
CA GLY A 128 6.82 4.23 -0.49
C GLY A 128 7.50 3.07 0.22
N GLN A 129 8.83 3.05 0.22
CA GLN A 129 9.60 2.02 0.92
C GLN A 129 9.42 2.12 2.43
N ALA A 130 9.45 3.33 2.99
CA ALA A 130 9.22 3.55 4.42
C ALA A 130 7.82 3.06 4.86
N THR A 131 6.80 3.35 4.05
CA THR A 131 5.42 2.92 4.31
C THR A 131 5.29 1.41 4.32
N VAL A 132 5.85 0.71 3.32
CA VAL A 132 5.77 -0.75 3.26
C VAL A 132 6.61 -1.41 4.34
N GLY A 133 7.77 -0.84 4.67
CA GLY A 133 8.56 -1.28 5.83
C GLY A 133 7.78 -1.13 7.14
N ALA A 134 7.07 -0.02 7.33
CA ALA A 134 6.22 0.20 8.51
C ALA A 134 5.02 -0.76 8.53
N LEU A 135 4.39 -1.03 7.39
CA LEU A 135 3.28 -1.98 7.29
C LEU A 135 3.73 -3.40 7.63
N ALA A 136 4.88 -3.82 7.09
CA ALA A 136 5.49 -5.10 7.42
C ALA A 136 5.78 -5.18 8.92
N THR A 137 6.49 -4.20 9.48
CA THR A 137 6.86 -4.16 10.91
C THR A 137 5.63 -4.19 11.82
N ASN A 138 4.56 -3.47 11.48
CA ASN A 138 3.35 -3.47 12.29
C ASN A 138 2.64 -4.84 12.25
N ALA A 139 2.49 -5.41 11.05
CA ALA A 139 1.93 -6.75 10.92
C ALA A 139 2.79 -7.81 11.63
N GLU A 140 4.12 -7.67 11.59
CA GLU A 140 5.04 -8.53 12.32
C GLU A 140 4.81 -8.47 13.84
N ARG A 141 4.65 -7.27 14.40
CA ARG A 141 4.30 -7.08 15.82
C ARG A 141 2.96 -7.70 16.19
N LEU A 142 1.93 -7.47 15.36
CA LEU A 142 0.61 -8.05 15.58
C LEU A 142 0.66 -9.58 15.57
N LEU A 143 1.38 -10.19 14.62
CA LEU A 143 1.54 -11.65 14.56
C LEU A 143 2.16 -12.24 15.82
N ILE A 144 3.20 -11.60 16.35
CA ILE A 144 3.87 -12.01 17.59
C ILE A 144 2.93 -11.83 18.79
N LEU A 145 2.28 -10.67 18.91
CA LEU A 145 1.34 -10.38 19.98
C LEU A 145 0.20 -11.41 20.03
N PHE A 146 -0.29 -11.82 18.86
CA PHE A 146 -1.38 -12.77 18.74
C PHE A 146 -0.96 -14.24 18.83
N ASP A 147 0.35 -14.54 18.88
CA ASP A 147 0.85 -15.88 19.17
C ASP A 147 0.68 -16.23 20.65
N ASP A 148 0.75 -15.22 21.53
CA ASP A 148 0.65 -15.38 22.98
C ASP A 148 -0.80 -15.39 23.51
N ILE A 149 -1.81 -15.12 22.65
CA ILE A 149 -3.21 -15.11 23.10
C ILE A 149 -3.68 -16.51 23.47
N LEU A 150 -4.29 -16.65 24.65
CA LEU A 150 -4.94 -17.87 25.08
C LEU A 150 -6.21 -18.14 24.26
N THR A 151 -6.34 -19.35 23.73
CA THR A 151 -7.46 -19.77 22.89
C THR A 151 -8.36 -20.76 23.62
N ALA A 152 -9.64 -20.81 23.24
CA ALA A 152 -10.62 -21.72 23.84
C ALA A 152 -10.22 -23.21 23.69
N ASP A 153 -9.41 -23.53 22.68
CA ASP A 153 -8.95 -24.89 22.38
C ASP A 153 -7.83 -25.38 23.32
N GLU A 154 -7.14 -24.46 23.99
CA GLU A 154 -6.10 -24.77 24.98
C GLU A 154 -6.69 -25.06 26.37
N ILE A 155 -7.96 -24.74 26.57
CA ILE A 155 -8.69 -25.08 27.80
C ILE A 155 -9.27 -26.48 27.64
N THR A 156 -8.84 -27.41 28.50
CA THR A 156 -9.38 -28.78 28.49
C THR A 156 -10.88 -28.75 28.76
N ARG A 157 -11.68 -29.35 27.87
CA ARG A 157 -13.10 -29.58 28.17
C ARG A 157 -13.17 -30.58 29.31
N THR A 158 -13.84 -30.22 30.40
CA THR A 158 -14.27 -31.21 31.38
C THR A 158 -15.17 -32.19 30.64
N LYS A 159 -14.88 -33.50 30.68
CA LYS A 159 -15.67 -34.52 30.00
C LYS A 159 -17.10 -34.44 30.50
N ILE A 160 -17.98 -33.79 29.75
CA ILE A 160 -19.41 -33.86 29.98
C ILE A 160 -19.76 -35.33 29.68
N PRO A 161 -20.18 -36.15 30.66
CA PRO A 161 -20.71 -37.46 30.34
C PRO A 161 -21.85 -37.24 29.33
N PRO A 162 -21.88 -37.99 28.21
CA PRO A 162 -22.85 -37.75 27.16
C PRO A 162 -24.24 -37.70 27.79
N VAL A 163 -24.98 -36.62 27.52
CA VAL A 163 -26.36 -36.51 27.98
C VAL A 163 -27.08 -37.74 27.44
N LYS A 164 -27.56 -38.61 28.35
CA LYS A 164 -28.24 -39.84 27.95
C LYS A 164 -29.47 -39.46 27.14
N GLN A 165 -29.39 -39.62 25.82
CA GLN A 165 -30.51 -39.33 24.93
C GLN A 165 -31.56 -40.43 25.08
N PRO A 166 -32.86 -40.10 25.03
CA PRO A 166 -33.92 -41.10 24.99
C PRO A 166 -33.69 -42.09 23.83
N LEU A 167 -33.98 -43.37 24.06
CA LEU A 167 -33.75 -44.45 23.09
C LEU A 167 -34.38 -44.17 21.72
N GLU A 168 -35.54 -43.51 21.71
CA GLU A 168 -36.25 -43.11 20.49
C GLU A 168 -35.42 -42.16 19.60
N GLU A 169 -34.71 -41.22 20.20
CA GLU A 169 -33.86 -40.27 19.46
C GLU A 169 -32.61 -40.96 18.91
N LEU A 170 -32.04 -41.91 19.65
CA LEU A 170 -30.91 -42.73 19.21
C LEU A 170 -31.30 -43.61 18.01
N VAL A 171 -32.47 -44.27 18.07
CA VAL A 171 -33.00 -45.08 16.96
C VAL A 171 -33.26 -44.20 15.73
N ARG A 172 -33.81 -42.99 15.91
CA ARG A 172 -34.02 -42.04 14.81
C ARG A 172 -32.69 -41.60 14.17
N ARG A 173 -31.66 -41.33 14.96
CA ARG A 173 -30.31 -41.00 14.47
C ARG A 173 -29.68 -42.16 13.71
N GLN A 174 -29.81 -43.38 14.21
CA GLN A 174 -29.32 -44.59 13.56
C GLN A 174 -29.97 -44.82 12.20
N GLN A 175 -31.30 -44.68 12.11
CA GLN A 175 -32.05 -44.80 10.85
C GLN A 175 -31.70 -43.70 9.85
N ALA A 176 -31.37 -42.50 10.34
CA ALA A 176 -30.92 -41.38 9.52
C ALA A 176 -29.41 -41.44 9.15
N GLY A 177 -28.69 -42.49 9.56
CA GLY A 177 -27.25 -42.64 9.32
C GLY A 177 -26.39 -41.59 10.05
N LYS A 178 -26.91 -40.96 11.10
CA LYS A 178 -26.19 -39.95 11.90
C LYS A 178 -25.42 -40.60 13.06
N PRO A 179 -24.29 -40.03 13.49
CA PRO A 179 -23.57 -40.51 14.67
C PRO A 179 -24.46 -40.55 15.92
N LEU A 180 -24.32 -41.62 16.70
CA LEU A 180 -25.07 -41.83 17.95
C LEU A 180 -24.49 -41.04 19.12
N GLU A 181 -23.20 -40.72 19.06
CA GLU A 181 -22.53 -39.82 19.99
C GLU A 181 -22.61 -38.39 19.47
N ASP A 182 -22.77 -37.42 20.36
CA ASP A 182 -22.67 -36.02 19.99
C ASP A 182 -21.23 -35.74 19.54
N VAL A 183 -21.08 -35.16 18.35
CA VAL A 183 -19.79 -34.85 17.75
C VAL A 183 -19.05 -33.91 18.68
N GLU A 184 -17.82 -34.27 19.09
CA GLU A 184 -16.95 -33.37 19.86
C GLU A 184 -16.89 -32.03 19.14
N PRO A 185 -17.20 -30.89 19.79
CA PRO A 185 -17.34 -29.65 19.06
C PRO A 185 -15.97 -29.26 18.51
N THR A 186 -15.91 -29.22 17.18
CA THR A 186 -14.68 -28.97 16.43
C THR A 186 -14.12 -27.61 16.79
N PRO A 187 -12.79 -27.48 16.93
CA PRO A 187 -12.15 -26.20 17.16
C PRO A 187 -12.49 -25.23 16.03
N ILE A 188 -12.51 -23.93 16.33
CA ILE A 188 -12.84 -22.86 15.37
C ILE A 188 -11.86 -22.88 14.17
N LEU A 189 -10.62 -23.28 14.43
CA LEU A 189 -9.55 -23.40 13.46
C LEU A 189 -8.61 -24.54 13.86
N GLU A 190 -7.96 -25.17 12.89
CA GLU A 190 -6.82 -26.04 13.15
C GLU A 190 -5.64 -25.24 13.73
N ARG A 191 -5.29 -25.51 14.99
CA ARG A 191 -4.18 -24.87 15.71
C ARG A 191 -2.84 -25.48 15.27
N LYS A 192 -2.36 -25.08 14.10
CA LYS A 192 -1.06 -25.49 13.55
C LYS A 192 -0.03 -24.37 13.67
N GLN A 193 1.24 -24.73 13.60
CA GLN A 193 2.33 -23.76 13.48
C GLN A 193 2.07 -22.86 12.27
N GLY A 194 2.06 -21.55 12.48
CA GLY A 194 1.84 -20.57 11.44
C GLY A 194 3.15 -20.20 10.75
N HIS A 195 3.17 -20.16 9.42
CA HIS A 195 4.29 -19.64 8.65
C HIS A 195 3.82 -18.49 7.74
N TRP A 196 4.23 -17.28 8.08
CA TRP A 196 3.76 -16.04 7.48
C TRP A 196 4.85 -15.43 6.61
N ALA A 197 4.65 -15.45 5.29
CA ALA A 197 5.59 -14.83 4.37
C ALA A 197 5.62 -13.30 4.54
N GLY A 198 6.81 -12.72 4.38
CA GLY A 198 7.02 -11.27 4.38
C GLY A 198 6.44 -10.58 3.15
N LEU A 199 6.32 -9.26 3.21
CA LEU A 199 5.86 -8.44 2.10
C LEU A 199 6.99 -8.19 1.11
N PRO A 200 6.75 -8.24 -0.20
CA PRO A 200 7.72 -7.72 -1.17
C PRO A 200 7.89 -6.21 -1.00
N LEU A 201 9.13 -5.73 -1.12
CA LEU A 201 9.43 -4.31 -1.23
C LEU A 201 8.80 -3.75 -2.51
N LEU A 202 8.49 -2.45 -2.51
CA LEU A 202 7.98 -1.81 -3.72
C LEU A 202 8.99 -1.96 -4.85
N ASP A 203 8.52 -2.47 -5.98
CA ASP A 203 9.35 -2.65 -7.16
C ASP A 203 9.69 -1.28 -7.73
N ASP A 204 10.99 -1.03 -7.89
CA ASP A 204 11.50 0.25 -8.35
C ASP A 204 11.32 0.32 -9.88
N GLY A 205 10.11 0.71 -10.30
CA GLY A 205 9.71 0.77 -11.71
C GLY A 205 10.65 1.62 -12.59
N LEU A 206 11.38 2.56 -11.99
CA LEU A 206 12.42 3.35 -12.65
C LEU A 206 13.72 2.58 -12.84
N ASN A 207 14.10 1.74 -11.88
CA ASN A 207 15.27 0.88 -12.02
C ASN A 207 15.07 -0.20 -13.09
N LYS A 208 13.84 -0.66 -13.38
CA LYS A 208 13.59 -1.51 -14.56
C LYS A 208 13.93 -0.80 -15.89
N ARG A 209 13.71 0.51 -16.01
CA ARG A 209 14.13 1.29 -17.21
C ARG A 209 15.66 1.47 -17.26
N ARG A 210 16.34 1.64 -16.11
CA ARG A 210 17.81 1.72 -16.03
C ARG A 210 18.50 0.35 -16.21
N GLU A 211 17.96 -0.72 -15.65
CA GLU A 211 18.44 -2.10 -15.81
C GLU A 211 18.22 -2.62 -17.23
N SER A 212 17.15 -2.20 -17.91
CA SER A 212 16.94 -2.52 -19.33
C SER A 212 17.96 -1.81 -20.23
N ALA A 213 18.50 -0.66 -19.81
CA ALA A 213 19.61 0.03 -20.49
C ALA A 213 20.99 -0.57 -20.15
N MET A 214 21.10 -1.38 -19.08
CA MET A 214 22.33 -2.07 -18.65
C MET A 214 22.15 -3.60 -18.58
N ALA A 215 21.33 -4.17 -19.47
CA ALA A 215 21.04 -5.60 -19.54
C ALA A 215 22.24 -6.40 -20.09
N GLY A 216 23.32 -6.47 -19.32
CA GLY A 216 24.54 -7.21 -19.64
C GLY A 216 24.92 -8.31 -18.65
N ARG A 217 24.33 -8.40 -17.45
CA ARG A 217 24.72 -9.42 -16.46
C ARG A 217 23.54 -9.97 -15.64
N LYS A 218 22.99 -11.10 -16.10
CA LYS A 218 22.12 -11.98 -15.32
C LYS A 218 22.94 -12.76 -14.28
N ARG A 219 22.72 -12.50 -12.99
CA ARG A 219 22.87 -13.48 -11.89
C ARG A 219 21.90 -13.12 -10.75
N THR A 220 20.64 -13.55 -10.83
CA THR A 220 19.71 -13.52 -9.70
C THR A 220 19.95 -14.74 -8.82
N SER A 221 20.80 -14.63 -7.81
CA SER A 221 20.93 -15.63 -6.75
C SER A 221 19.81 -15.46 -5.72
N ALA A 222 19.44 -16.54 -5.00
CA ALA A 222 18.43 -16.51 -3.94
C ALA A 222 18.72 -15.47 -2.82
N ALA A 223 19.97 -15.01 -2.69
CA ALA A 223 20.36 -13.91 -1.82
C ALA A 223 19.82 -12.55 -2.30
N SER A 224 19.76 -12.31 -3.61
CA SER A 224 19.14 -11.10 -4.19
C SER A 224 17.62 -11.11 -4.04
N GLN A 225 17.00 -12.29 -3.92
CA GLN A 225 15.56 -12.42 -3.67
C GLN A 225 15.20 -12.13 -2.19
N ARG A 226 16.05 -12.51 -1.23
CA ARG A 226 15.87 -12.18 0.20
C ARG A 226 16.01 -10.68 0.49
N GLN A 227 16.73 -9.93 -0.33
CA GLN A 227 16.80 -8.47 -0.24
C GLN A 227 15.55 -7.74 -0.75
N LYS A 228 14.57 -8.46 -1.33
CA LYS A 228 13.38 -7.87 -1.96
C LYS A 228 12.11 -8.02 -1.13
N SER A 229 12.18 -8.58 0.07
CA SER A 229 10.99 -8.74 0.93
C SER A 229 11.31 -8.56 2.41
N SER A 230 10.30 -8.19 3.20
CA SER A 230 10.38 -8.19 4.65
C SER A 230 10.58 -9.61 5.21
N ALA A 231 10.85 -9.71 6.51
CA ALA A 231 11.10 -10.99 7.17
C ALA A 231 9.84 -11.88 7.14
N SER A 232 10.06 -13.19 7.06
CA SER A 232 9.02 -14.18 7.33
C SER A 232 8.94 -14.45 8.82
N ILE A 233 7.72 -14.63 9.33
CA ILE A 233 7.48 -14.97 10.74
C ILE A 233 6.97 -16.39 10.85
N VAL A 234 7.42 -17.08 11.90
CA VAL A 234 6.88 -18.36 12.33
C VAL A 234 6.26 -18.17 13.71
N THR A 235 5.01 -18.61 13.87
CA THR A 235 4.26 -18.56 15.13
C THR A 235 4.00 -19.97 15.64
N GLN A 236 3.92 -20.15 16.96
CA GLN A 236 3.73 -21.46 17.58
C GLN A 236 2.39 -22.08 17.23
N LYS A 237 1.35 -21.24 17.14
CA LYS A 237 0.01 -21.64 16.72
C LYS A 237 -0.56 -20.64 15.72
N THR A 238 -1.73 -21.00 15.17
CA THR A 238 -2.53 -20.15 14.31
C THR A 238 -3.78 -19.70 15.05
N THR A 239 -4.00 -18.39 15.09
CA THR A 239 -5.18 -17.75 15.70
C THR A 239 -5.94 -16.93 14.65
N LEU A 240 -7.24 -16.71 14.86
CA LEU A 240 -8.04 -15.84 13.98
C LEU A 240 -7.41 -14.46 13.78
N PRO A 241 -6.92 -13.75 14.82
CA PRO A 241 -6.33 -12.43 14.62
C PRO A 241 -5.04 -12.47 13.80
N GLN A 242 -4.25 -13.56 13.83
CA GLN A 242 -3.09 -13.71 12.94
C GLN A 242 -3.51 -13.86 11.47
N MET A 243 -4.55 -14.66 11.20
CA MET A 243 -5.09 -14.83 9.86
C MET A 243 -5.64 -13.50 9.32
N GLU A 244 -6.38 -12.76 10.15
CA GLU A 244 -6.92 -11.45 9.78
C GLU A 244 -5.80 -10.44 9.54
N THR A 245 -4.77 -10.42 10.39
CA THR A 245 -3.57 -9.58 10.22
C THR A 245 -2.94 -9.80 8.85
N VAL A 246 -2.72 -11.05 8.44
CA VAL A 246 -2.09 -11.35 7.14
C VAL A 246 -2.99 -11.00 5.97
N THR A 247 -4.28 -11.32 6.08
CA THR A 247 -5.28 -10.99 5.05
C THR A 247 -5.33 -9.48 4.84
N GLN A 248 -5.47 -8.73 5.92
CA GLN A 248 -5.58 -7.29 5.89
C GLN A 248 -4.27 -6.62 5.47
N ARG A 249 -3.11 -7.09 5.95
CA ARG A 249 -1.79 -6.62 5.51
C ARG A 249 -1.62 -6.77 4.00
N ASN A 250 -2.00 -7.92 3.45
CA ASN A 250 -1.88 -8.18 2.02
C ASN A 250 -2.83 -7.27 1.21
N HIS A 251 -4.07 -7.09 1.69
CA HIS A 251 -5.04 -6.18 1.09
C HIS A 251 -4.53 -4.72 1.11
N ALA A 252 -4.07 -4.24 2.27
CA ALA A 252 -3.44 -2.94 2.46
C ALA A 252 -2.28 -2.70 1.50
N TYR A 253 -1.38 -3.69 1.38
CA TYR A 253 -0.24 -3.62 0.46
C TYR A 253 -0.68 -3.47 -1.01
N GLN A 254 -1.66 -4.25 -1.47
CA GLN A 254 -2.16 -4.13 -2.85
C GLN A 254 -2.81 -2.77 -3.10
N LYS A 255 -3.69 -2.32 -2.19
CA LYS A 255 -4.34 -1.01 -2.28
C LYS A 255 -3.29 0.11 -2.35
N TYR A 256 -2.30 0.09 -1.47
CA TYR A 256 -1.23 1.08 -1.46
C TYR A 256 -0.42 1.05 -2.76
N LYS A 257 -0.10 -0.13 -3.27
CA LYS A 257 0.65 -0.30 -4.52
C LYS A 257 -0.09 0.29 -5.73
N GLU A 258 -1.40 0.13 -5.79
CA GLU A 258 -2.24 0.73 -6.85
C GLU A 258 -2.19 2.26 -6.79
N ILE A 259 -2.39 2.84 -5.59
CA ILE A 259 -2.34 4.29 -5.38
C ILE A 259 -0.95 4.83 -5.73
N PHE A 260 0.10 4.19 -5.24
CA PHE A 260 1.49 4.54 -5.52
C PHE A 260 1.78 4.57 -7.03
N SER A 261 1.39 3.50 -7.74
CA SER A 261 1.61 3.40 -9.19
C SER A 261 0.83 4.46 -9.97
N ARG A 262 -0.41 4.73 -9.56
CA ARG A 262 -1.25 5.78 -10.13
C ARG A 262 -0.63 7.16 -9.96
N THR A 263 -0.19 7.51 -8.74
CA THR A 263 0.41 8.81 -8.45
C THR A 263 1.70 9.02 -9.25
N LEU A 264 2.57 8.01 -9.35
CA LEU A 264 3.76 8.08 -10.21
C LEU A 264 3.38 8.30 -11.68
N SER A 265 2.43 7.54 -12.20
CA SER A 265 1.94 7.68 -13.58
C SER A 265 1.37 9.07 -13.86
N ASN A 266 0.62 9.63 -12.93
CA ASN A 266 0.04 10.98 -13.06
C ASN A 266 1.13 12.05 -13.14
N ILE A 267 2.15 11.96 -12.27
CA ILE A 267 3.31 12.86 -12.26
C ILE A 267 4.10 12.76 -13.57
N GLU A 268 4.42 11.54 -14.00
CA GLU A 268 5.14 11.29 -15.25
C GLU A 268 4.38 11.86 -16.46
N THR A 269 3.06 11.62 -16.51
CA THR A 269 2.21 12.09 -17.59
C THR A 269 2.17 13.62 -17.63
N ARG A 270 1.96 14.29 -16.48
CA ARG A 270 1.93 15.76 -16.41
C ARG A 270 3.26 16.38 -16.86
N CYS A 271 4.39 15.86 -16.38
CA CYS A 271 5.70 16.35 -16.82
C CYS A 271 5.95 16.09 -18.31
N SER A 272 5.49 14.96 -18.84
CA SER A 272 5.63 14.64 -20.27
C SER A 272 4.82 15.61 -21.14
N THR A 273 3.59 15.94 -20.73
CA THR A 273 2.76 16.96 -21.41
C THR A 273 3.46 18.32 -21.43
N VAL A 274 3.99 18.76 -20.29
CA VAL A 274 4.74 20.04 -20.20
C VAL A 274 5.95 20.04 -21.14
N THR A 275 6.69 18.94 -21.19
CA THR A 275 7.88 18.82 -22.05
C THR A 275 7.49 18.87 -23.54
N ALA A 276 6.43 18.18 -23.93
CA ALA A 276 5.92 18.21 -25.30
C ALA A 276 5.43 19.61 -25.71
N ASP A 277 4.76 20.33 -24.80
CA ASP A 277 4.32 21.71 -25.04
C ASP A 277 5.51 22.67 -25.19
N LEU A 278 6.60 22.44 -24.44
CA LEU A 278 7.84 23.22 -24.58
C LEU A 278 8.49 23.00 -25.94
N GLU A 279 8.62 21.75 -26.39
CA GLU A 279 9.15 21.43 -27.72
C GLU A 279 8.31 22.06 -28.84
N ARG A 280 6.97 21.96 -28.74
CA ARG A 280 6.06 22.58 -29.70
C ARG A 280 6.22 24.10 -29.73
N HIS A 281 6.32 24.74 -28.57
CA HIS A 281 6.52 26.18 -28.48
C HIS A 281 7.89 26.61 -29.03
N GLN A 282 8.94 25.82 -28.79
CA GLN A 282 10.27 26.06 -29.35
C GLN A 282 10.24 26.06 -30.89
N LEU A 283 9.58 25.08 -31.50
CA LEU A 283 9.42 25.01 -32.96
C LEU A 283 8.66 26.22 -33.50
N HIS A 284 7.57 26.60 -32.84
CA HIS A 284 6.78 27.79 -33.21
C HIS A 284 7.60 29.08 -33.11
N TRP A 285 8.42 29.21 -32.06
CA TRP A 285 9.30 30.35 -31.86
C TRP A 285 10.34 30.46 -32.97
N ILE A 286 11.03 29.36 -33.31
CA ILE A 286 12.02 29.31 -34.39
C ILE A 286 11.39 29.77 -35.72
N ALA A 287 10.23 29.22 -36.07
CA ALA A 287 9.51 29.61 -37.29
C ALA A 287 9.13 31.09 -37.30
N SER A 288 8.77 31.66 -36.14
CA SER A 288 8.43 33.08 -36.01
C SER A 288 9.66 33.98 -36.25
N ILE A 289 10.83 33.60 -35.70
CA ILE A 289 12.08 34.31 -35.92
C ILE A 289 12.51 34.22 -37.39
N GLU A 290 12.44 33.04 -38.00
CA GLU A 290 12.76 32.84 -39.43
C GLU A 290 11.88 33.71 -40.33
N LYS A 291 10.57 33.77 -40.05
CA LYS A 291 9.62 34.60 -40.80
C LYS A 291 9.97 36.10 -40.71
N LEU A 292 10.36 36.59 -39.53
CA LEU A 292 10.81 37.98 -39.36
C LEU A 292 12.13 38.25 -40.09
N GLN A 293 13.03 37.27 -40.14
CA GLN A 293 14.27 37.38 -40.90
C GLN A 293 14.02 37.38 -42.42
N GLN A 294 12.99 36.68 -42.92
CA GLN A 294 12.61 36.72 -44.34
C GLN A 294 12.00 38.08 -44.76
N LEU A 295 11.34 38.80 -43.84
CA LEU A 295 10.89 40.17 -44.09
C LEU A 295 12.06 41.16 -44.28
N ARG A 296 13.29 40.74 -44.04
CA ARG A 296 14.52 41.52 -44.28
C ARG A 296 14.97 41.52 -45.73
N THR A 297 14.50 40.57 -46.54
CA THR A 297 14.93 40.37 -47.95
C THR A 297 14.01 41.00 -49.00
N CYS A 298 12.94 41.68 -48.58
CA CYS A 298 12.09 42.52 -49.42
C CYS A 298 12.37 44.00 -49.13
#